data_AF-L2FNL6-F1
#
_entry.id   AF-L2FNL6-F1
#
_cell.length_a   1.000
_cell.length_b   1.000
_cell.length_c   1.000
_cell.angle_alpha   90.00
_cell.angle_beta   90.00
_cell.angle_gamma   90.00
#
_symmetry.space_group_name_H-M   'P 1'
#
loop_
_entity.id
_entity.type
_entity.pdbx_description
1 polymer ?
#
loop_
_entity_poly.entity_id
_entity_poly.type
_entity_poly.pdbx_seq_one_letter_code
_entity_poly.pdbx_strand_id
1 'polypeptide(L)'
;MVRNASDTLMETVTGLNNNHRLASNLSRAPKHGVNSTPWQDSEQAPGTDREVDPWLDIVHMKNGLENWKEQLAKMVAHADELNTTNFSHDVSQDPTTQAFHSLMRDTGRRIKERLQDIIHEYDEKIRDCNRNLDGMTLANQVAHTKVNMEIASRTKEDSTQMKSIALLTMVFLPATFLATVFSMSFFNWQPDSEKGEAEVSPKIWIYAVIAGIVTLMTFLAWYWFIKGRHAWRARQQLGEENELSVYRV
;
A
#
# COMPACT_ATOMS: atom_id res chain seq x y z
N MET A 1 10.91 -49.23 23.73
CA MET A 1 11.24 -48.58 22.45
C MET A 1 11.43 -47.09 22.73
N VAL A 2 12.63 -46.72 23.19
CA VAL A 2 12.96 -45.33 23.58
C VAL A 2 13.74 -44.75 22.41
N ARG A 3 13.12 -43.88 21.61
CA ARG A 3 13.85 -43.12 20.58
C ARG A 3 14.65 -42.03 21.29
N ASN A 4 15.94 -41.97 21.00
CA ASN A 4 16.85 -41.02 21.62
C ASN A 4 16.56 -39.62 21.09
N ALA A 5 16.57 -38.61 21.96
CA ALA A 5 16.26 -37.21 21.61
C ALA A 5 17.15 -36.63 20.49
N SER A 6 18.32 -37.22 20.26
CA SER A 6 19.22 -36.89 19.14
C SER A 6 18.61 -37.18 17.77
N ASP A 7 17.87 -38.28 17.64
CA ASP A 7 17.30 -38.70 16.34
C ASP A 7 16.14 -37.79 15.94
N THR A 8 15.38 -37.30 16.93
CA THR A 8 14.25 -36.38 16.72
C THR A 8 14.70 -34.98 16.31
N LEU A 9 15.85 -34.53 16.81
CA LEU A 9 16.47 -33.26 16.44
C LEU A 9 17.11 -33.30 15.05
N MET A 10 17.73 -34.41 14.66
CA MET A 10 18.24 -34.59 13.30
C MET A 10 17.10 -34.62 12.26
N GLU A 11 15.97 -35.25 12.57
CA GLU A 11 14.81 -35.30 11.65
C GLU A 11 14.17 -33.92 11.44
N THR A 12 14.10 -33.09 12.50
CA THR A 12 13.55 -31.72 12.41
C THR A 12 14.48 -30.75 11.67
N VAL A 13 15.80 -30.85 11.89
CA VAL A 13 16.79 -30.02 11.16
C VAL A 13 16.84 -30.40 9.67
N THR A 14 16.72 -31.69 9.35
CA THR A 14 16.69 -32.17 7.96
C THR A 14 15.39 -31.76 7.25
N GLY A 15 14.26 -31.76 7.97
CA GLY A 15 12.98 -31.26 7.46
C GLY A 15 12.97 -29.77 7.14
N LEU A 16 13.59 -28.94 8.00
CA LEU A 16 13.71 -27.49 7.78
C LEU A 16 14.60 -27.13 6.57
N ASN A 17 15.70 -27.85 6.38
CA ASN A 17 16.61 -27.63 5.25
C ASN A 17 15.95 -27.98 3.90
N ASN A 18 15.14 -29.05 3.86
CA ASN A 18 14.39 -29.44 2.66
C ASN A 18 13.32 -28.41 2.30
N ASN A 19 12.64 -27.82 3.28
CA ASN A 19 11.64 -26.78 3.04
C ASN A 19 12.25 -25.49 2.49
N HIS A 20 13.43 -25.08 2.98
CA HIS A 20 14.15 -23.92 2.43
C HIS A 20 14.63 -24.16 0.99
N ARG A 21 15.09 -25.38 0.68
CA ARG A 21 15.50 -25.77 -0.69
C ARG A 21 14.30 -25.86 -1.65
N LEU A 22 13.14 -26.30 -1.19
CA LEU A 22 11.91 -26.33 -1.99
C LEU A 22 11.42 -24.91 -2.32
N ALA A 23 11.45 -23.99 -1.35
CA ALA A 23 11.12 -22.58 -1.57
C ALA A 23 12.07 -21.92 -2.60
N SER A 24 13.37 -22.22 -2.54
CA SER A 24 14.35 -21.68 -3.50
C SER A 24 14.20 -22.23 -4.93
N ASN A 25 13.71 -23.47 -5.10
CA ASN A 25 13.50 -24.09 -6.42
C ASN A 25 12.21 -23.63 -7.09
N LEU A 26 11.17 -23.28 -6.32
CA LEU A 26 9.93 -22.72 -6.85
C LEU A 26 10.11 -21.33 -7.48
N SER A 27 11.12 -20.57 -7.02
CA SER A 27 11.48 -19.28 -7.60
C SER A 27 12.24 -19.40 -8.94
N ARG A 28 12.72 -20.59 -9.30
CA ARG A 28 13.58 -20.83 -10.48
C ARG A 28 12.89 -21.57 -11.63
N ALA A 29 11.57 -21.42 -11.79
CA ALA A 29 10.86 -21.98 -12.94
C ALA A 29 11.15 -21.16 -14.22
N PRO A 30 11.58 -21.77 -15.33
CA PRO A 30 11.85 -21.04 -16.57
C PRO A 30 10.51 -20.65 -17.24
N LYS A 31 10.28 -19.34 -17.43
CA LYS A 31 9.14 -18.82 -18.20
C LYS A 31 9.40 -19.07 -19.70
N HIS A 32 9.08 -20.27 -20.19
CA HIS A 32 9.01 -20.53 -21.62
C HIS A 32 7.74 -19.87 -22.19
N GLY A 33 7.93 -19.08 -23.26
CA GLY A 33 6.92 -18.22 -23.87
C GLY A 33 5.63 -18.95 -24.26
N VAL A 34 4.50 -18.35 -23.85
CA VAL A 34 3.16 -18.71 -24.30
C VAL A 34 2.76 -17.69 -25.37
N ASN A 35 2.39 -18.21 -26.54
CA ASN A 35 1.94 -17.48 -27.72
C ASN A 35 0.87 -16.42 -27.41
N SER A 36 1.05 -15.25 -28.00
CA SER A 36 0.16 -14.09 -27.96
C SER A 36 -1.14 -14.34 -28.74
N THR A 37 -2.29 -14.23 -28.08
CA THR A 37 -3.60 -14.01 -28.71
C THR A 37 -3.88 -12.51 -28.91
N PRO A 38 -4.43 -12.04 -30.05
CA PRO A 38 -4.34 -10.61 -30.45
C PRO A 38 -5.35 -9.63 -29.84
N TRP A 39 -6.14 -10.00 -28.82
CA TRP A 39 -7.17 -9.10 -28.25
C TRP A 39 -7.20 -9.18 -26.72
N GLN A 40 -6.14 -8.72 -26.07
CA GLN A 40 -6.09 -8.63 -24.61
C GLN A 40 -5.25 -7.45 -24.10
N ASP A 41 -5.21 -6.32 -24.83
CA ASP A 41 -4.44 -5.12 -24.44
C ASP A 41 -5.27 -4.09 -23.66
N SER A 42 -6.17 -4.54 -22.79
CA SER A 42 -7.00 -3.62 -21.99
C SER A 42 -7.37 -4.16 -20.62
N GLU A 43 -6.43 -4.76 -19.87
CA GLU A 43 -6.45 -4.81 -18.40
C GLU A 43 -5.20 -5.51 -17.82
N GLN A 44 -4.03 -5.30 -18.41
CA GLN A 44 -2.79 -5.60 -17.68
C GLN A 44 -2.58 -4.49 -16.64
N ALA A 45 -2.78 -4.82 -15.36
CA ALA A 45 -2.20 -4.06 -14.28
C ALA A 45 -0.70 -3.84 -14.60
N PRO A 46 -0.16 -2.62 -14.43
CA PRO A 46 1.23 -2.34 -14.73
C PRO A 46 2.09 -3.36 -14.01
N GLY A 47 2.89 -4.11 -14.78
CA GLY A 47 3.48 -5.38 -14.37
C GLY A 47 4.26 -5.29 -13.06
N THR A 48 3.61 -5.73 -11.98
CA THR A 48 4.17 -5.89 -10.63
C THR A 48 5.40 -6.79 -10.63
N ASP A 49 5.49 -7.74 -11.57
CA ASP A 49 6.63 -8.65 -11.70
C ASP A 49 7.96 -7.91 -11.98
N ARG A 50 7.98 -6.81 -12.74
CA ARG A 50 9.24 -6.15 -13.14
C ARG A 50 9.76 -5.13 -12.14
N GLU A 51 8.92 -4.66 -11.24
CA GLU A 51 9.26 -3.62 -10.25
C GLU A 51 9.81 -4.23 -8.95
N VAL A 52 9.47 -5.49 -8.65
CA VAL A 52 9.90 -6.20 -7.44
C VAL A 52 11.28 -6.86 -7.62
N ASP A 53 11.67 -7.20 -8.84
CA ASP A 53 12.94 -7.91 -9.14
C ASP A 53 14.18 -7.19 -8.57
N PRO A 54 14.39 -5.86 -8.77
CA PRO A 54 15.58 -5.18 -8.26
C PRO A 54 15.63 -5.11 -6.73
N TRP A 55 14.47 -4.99 -6.08
CA TRP A 55 14.37 -4.99 -4.62
C TRP A 55 14.76 -6.36 -4.06
N LEU A 56 14.24 -7.43 -4.68
CA LEU A 56 14.51 -8.80 -4.26
C LEU A 56 16.00 -9.14 -4.39
N ASP A 57 16.63 -8.70 -5.48
CA ASP A 57 18.08 -8.87 -5.71
C ASP A 57 18.92 -8.20 -4.61
N ILE A 58 18.58 -6.95 -4.23
CA ILE A 58 19.29 -6.22 -3.17
C ILE A 58 19.11 -6.92 -1.81
N VAL A 59 17.90 -7.41 -1.52
CA VAL A 59 17.62 -8.17 -0.29
C VAL A 59 18.40 -9.48 -0.25
N HIS A 60 18.42 -10.22 -1.35
CA HIS A 60 19.18 -11.47 -1.46
C HIS A 60 20.68 -11.23 -1.27
N MET A 61 21.23 -10.18 -1.91
CA MET A 61 22.62 -9.80 -1.76
C MET A 61 22.94 -9.42 -0.31
N LYS A 62 22.11 -8.60 0.33
CA LYS A 62 22.26 -8.20 1.74
C LYS A 62 22.34 -9.42 2.66
N ASN A 63 21.38 -10.34 2.53
CA ASN A 63 21.37 -11.57 3.34
C ASN A 63 22.64 -12.40 3.13
N GLY A 64 23.14 -12.46 1.89
CA GLY A 64 24.42 -13.10 1.57
C GLY A 64 25.61 -12.44 2.26
N LEU A 65 25.67 -11.09 2.26
CA LEU A 65 26.71 -10.31 2.92
C LEU A 65 26.69 -10.49 4.45
N GLU A 66 25.51 -10.49 5.05
CA GLU A 66 25.33 -10.71 6.50
C GLU A 66 25.84 -12.11 6.91
N ASN A 67 25.47 -13.15 6.15
CA ASN A 67 25.96 -14.49 6.42
C ASN A 67 27.48 -14.61 6.24
N TRP A 68 28.06 -13.97 5.24
CA TRP A 68 29.51 -13.96 5.03
C TRP A 68 30.25 -13.24 6.17
N LYS A 69 29.75 -12.07 6.58
CA LYS A 69 30.29 -11.33 7.72
C LYS A 69 30.33 -12.21 8.97
N GLU A 70 29.25 -12.95 9.24
CA GLU A 70 29.17 -13.87 10.38
C GLU A 70 30.22 -14.99 10.30
N GLN A 71 30.47 -15.56 9.12
CA GLN A 71 31.54 -16.56 8.94
C GLN A 71 32.94 -15.97 9.15
N LEU A 72 33.19 -14.76 8.66
CA LEU A 72 34.46 -14.06 8.89
C LEU A 72 34.66 -13.78 10.39
N ALA A 73 33.61 -13.38 11.11
CA ALA A 73 33.67 -13.17 12.55
C ALA A 73 34.04 -14.44 13.31
N LYS A 74 33.49 -15.60 12.90
CA LYS A 74 33.87 -16.90 13.44
C LYS A 74 35.33 -17.26 13.14
N MET A 75 35.83 -16.97 11.93
CA MET A 75 37.24 -17.16 11.60
C MET A 75 38.17 -16.33 12.48
N VAL A 76 37.80 -15.07 12.76
CA VAL A 76 38.54 -14.21 13.69
C VAL A 76 38.55 -14.79 15.10
N ALA A 77 37.41 -15.31 15.59
CA ALA A 77 37.32 -15.94 16.90
C ALA A 77 38.19 -17.20 17.00
N HIS A 78 38.17 -18.07 15.98
CA HIS A 78 39.02 -19.25 15.90
C HIS A 78 40.52 -18.91 15.81
N ALA A 79 40.88 -17.85 15.08
CA ALA A 79 42.27 -17.38 15.03
C ALA A 79 42.77 -16.93 16.42
N ASP A 80 41.89 -16.34 17.24
CA ASP A 80 42.21 -15.94 18.61
C ASP A 80 42.34 -17.15 19.55
N GLU A 81 41.46 -18.13 19.42
CA GLU A 81 41.53 -19.39 20.16
C GLU A 81 42.83 -20.15 19.86
N LEU A 82 43.20 -20.28 18.58
CA LEU A 82 44.45 -20.94 18.16
C LEU A 82 45.69 -20.24 18.72
N ASN A 83 45.71 -18.90 18.71
CA ASN A 83 46.80 -18.12 19.25
C ASN A 83 46.96 -18.28 20.77
N THR A 84 45.84 -18.39 21.50
CA THR A 84 45.81 -18.45 22.97
C THR A 84 45.97 -19.86 23.54
N THR A 85 45.67 -20.93 22.79
CA THR A 85 45.70 -22.31 23.29
C THR A 85 46.86 -23.13 22.75
N ASN A 86 47.05 -23.16 21.43
CA ASN A 86 48.05 -24.01 20.77
C ASN A 86 49.41 -23.34 20.69
N PHE A 87 49.42 -22.03 20.44
CA PHE A 87 50.67 -21.33 20.23
C PHE A 87 51.24 -20.73 21.51
N SER A 88 50.48 -20.52 22.58
CA SER A 88 50.90 -19.87 23.84
C SER A 88 51.85 -20.71 24.72
N HIS A 89 51.86 -22.04 24.57
CA HIS A 89 52.61 -22.97 25.42
C HIS A 89 53.99 -23.28 24.82
N ASP A 90 54.99 -22.46 25.14
CA ASP A 90 56.37 -22.61 24.66
C ASP A 90 57.16 -23.54 25.61
N VAL A 91 57.12 -24.86 25.38
CA VAL A 91 57.83 -25.87 26.20
C VAL A 91 59.15 -26.33 25.57
N SER A 92 59.37 -26.04 24.28
CA SER A 92 60.57 -26.48 23.58
C SER A 92 61.72 -25.49 23.76
N GLN A 93 62.84 -25.96 24.32
CA GLN A 93 64.09 -25.19 24.45
C GLN A 93 64.87 -25.07 23.12
N ASP A 94 64.33 -25.64 22.03
CA ASP A 94 64.91 -25.62 20.70
C ASP A 94 64.68 -24.26 20.00
N PRO A 95 65.74 -23.49 19.68
CA PRO A 95 65.63 -22.15 19.10
C PRO A 95 64.94 -22.14 17.72
N THR A 96 65.05 -23.22 16.94
CA THR A 96 64.35 -23.32 15.65
C THR A 96 62.83 -23.44 15.81
N THR A 97 62.37 -24.24 16.77
CA THR A 97 60.94 -24.40 17.09
C THR A 97 60.36 -23.10 17.62
N GLN A 98 61.07 -22.39 18.50
CA GLN A 98 60.63 -21.11 19.04
C GLN A 98 60.50 -20.01 17.96
N ALA A 99 61.45 -19.94 17.03
CA ALA A 99 61.40 -19.02 15.89
C ALA A 99 60.18 -19.30 15.00
N PHE A 100 59.89 -20.57 14.69
CA PHE A 100 58.72 -20.96 13.91
C PHE A 100 57.40 -20.58 14.60
N HIS A 101 57.26 -20.86 15.90
CA HIS A 101 56.07 -20.46 16.67
C HIS A 101 55.87 -18.94 16.69
N SER A 102 56.95 -18.17 16.82
CA SER A 102 56.88 -16.70 16.79
C SER A 102 56.42 -16.15 15.43
N LEU A 103 56.88 -16.74 14.32
CA LEU A 103 56.46 -16.39 12.96
C LEU A 103 55.00 -16.72 12.71
N MET A 104 54.54 -17.89 13.18
CA MET A 104 53.15 -18.31 13.06
C MET A 104 52.21 -17.41 13.87
N ARG A 105 52.61 -16.98 15.08
CA ARG A 105 51.84 -15.99 15.86
C ARG A 105 51.77 -14.62 15.16
N ASP A 106 52.86 -14.14 14.60
CA ASP A 106 52.88 -12.86 13.86
C ASP A 106 52.02 -12.92 12.59
N THR A 107 52.11 -14.04 11.86
CA THR A 107 51.28 -14.30 10.67
C THR A 107 49.80 -14.39 11.04
N GLY A 108 49.46 -15.11 12.12
CA GLY A 108 48.10 -15.21 12.63
C GLY A 108 47.52 -13.86 13.07
N ARG A 109 48.33 -13.01 13.73
CA ARG A 109 47.94 -11.64 14.11
C ARG A 109 47.59 -10.80 12.87
N ARG A 110 48.44 -10.81 11.85
CA ARG A 110 48.19 -10.06 10.61
C ARG A 110 46.93 -10.54 9.88
N ILE A 111 46.70 -11.85 9.82
CA ILE A 111 45.48 -12.41 9.23
C ILE A 111 44.25 -11.93 10.00
N LYS A 112 44.30 -11.94 11.34
CA LYS A 112 43.22 -11.43 12.20
C LYS A 112 42.90 -9.98 11.89
N GLU A 113 43.91 -9.11 11.85
CA GLU A 113 43.76 -7.68 11.54
C GLU A 113 43.10 -7.48 10.18
N ARG A 114 43.55 -8.21 9.14
CA ARG A 114 42.94 -8.12 7.80
C ARG A 114 41.50 -8.61 7.75
N LEU A 115 41.17 -9.70 8.45
CA LEU A 115 39.80 -10.18 8.53
C LEU A 115 38.88 -9.18 9.24
N GLN A 116 39.38 -8.49 10.27
CA GLN A 116 38.65 -7.42 10.94
C GLN A 116 38.40 -6.22 10.01
N ASP A 117 39.40 -5.82 9.23
CA ASP A 117 39.24 -4.78 8.21
C ASP A 117 38.15 -5.17 7.19
N ILE A 118 38.17 -6.42 6.71
CA ILE A 118 37.17 -6.93 5.76
C ILE A 118 35.77 -6.94 6.40
N ILE A 119 35.62 -7.40 7.64
CA ILE A 119 34.31 -7.38 8.34
C ILE A 119 33.75 -5.96 8.39
N HIS A 120 34.59 -4.96 8.69
CA HIS A 120 34.19 -3.56 8.70
C HIS A 120 33.75 -3.08 7.31
N GLU A 121 34.46 -3.45 6.25
CA GLU A 121 34.05 -3.15 4.86
C GLU A 121 32.69 -3.77 4.52
N TYR A 122 32.43 -5.01 4.96
CA TYR A 122 31.14 -5.66 4.74
C TYR A 122 30.00 -4.98 5.51
N ASP A 123 30.25 -4.49 6.72
CA ASP A 123 29.28 -3.68 7.47
C ASP A 123 28.89 -2.41 6.73
N GLU A 124 29.84 -1.77 6.05
CA GLU A 124 29.56 -0.61 5.21
C GLU A 124 28.72 -0.99 3.98
N LYS A 125 29.03 -2.10 3.30
CA LYS A 125 28.23 -2.60 2.16
C LYS A 125 26.82 -3.00 2.55
N ILE A 126 26.63 -3.66 3.70
CA ILE A 126 25.30 -4.00 4.23
C ILE A 126 24.50 -2.71 4.52
N ARG A 127 25.16 -1.70 5.08
CA ARG A 127 24.54 -0.39 5.33
C ARG A 127 24.13 0.30 4.03
N ASP A 128 24.92 0.18 2.97
CA ASP A 128 24.58 0.72 1.66
C ASP A 128 23.37 -0.01 1.03
N CYS A 129 23.29 -1.33 1.19
CA CYS A 129 22.10 -2.09 0.80
C CYS A 129 20.84 -1.58 1.51
N ASN A 130 20.92 -1.35 2.84
CA ASN A 130 19.79 -0.79 3.59
C ASN A 130 19.37 0.60 3.06
N ARG A 131 20.32 1.48 2.78
CA ARG A 131 20.02 2.82 2.23
C ARG A 131 19.32 2.74 0.88
N ASN A 132 19.74 1.84 0.00
CA ASN A 132 19.09 1.65 -1.29
C ASN A 132 17.66 1.11 -1.14
N LEU A 133 17.44 0.16 -0.22
CA LEU A 133 16.09 -0.36 0.08
C LEU A 133 15.15 0.72 0.64
N ASP A 134 15.65 1.54 1.56
CA ASP A 134 14.90 2.66 2.13
C ASP A 134 14.57 3.71 1.07
N GLY A 135 15.53 4.02 0.18
CA GLY A 135 15.35 4.94 -0.93
C GLY A 135 14.25 4.51 -1.90
N MET A 136 14.23 3.23 -2.27
CA MET A 136 13.20 2.67 -3.15
C MET A 136 11.81 2.67 -2.48
N THR A 137 11.74 2.30 -1.20
CA THR A 137 10.48 2.30 -0.44
C THR A 137 9.90 3.71 -0.36
N LEU A 138 10.74 4.70 -0.06
CA LEU A 138 10.33 6.10 -0.02
C LEU A 138 9.90 6.61 -1.40
N ALA A 139 10.64 6.28 -2.46
CA ALA A 139 10.29 6.66 -3.82
C ALA A 139 8.91 6.12 -4.22
N ASN A 140 8.63 4.86 -3.87
CA ASN A 140 7.33 4.24 -4.13
C ASN A 140 6.21 4.93 -3.35
N GLN A 141 6.40 5.23 -2.06
CA GLN A 141 5.41 5.97 -1.26
C GLN A 141 5.12 7.36 -1.84
N VAL A 142 6.15 8.08 -2.29
CA VAL A 142 5.99 9.40 -2.92
C VAL A 142 5.24 9.28 -4.25
N ALA A 143 5.54 8.25 -5.06
CA ALA A 143 4.83 8.00 -6.31
C ALA A 143 3.34 7.71 -6.06
N HIS A 144 3.00 6.82 -5.12
CA HIS A 144 1.62 6.52 -4.74
C HIS A 144 0.88 7.77 -4.23
N THR A 145 1.53 8.57 -3.38
CA THR A 145 0.94 9.80 -2.85
C THR A 145 0.63 10.79 -3.98
N LYS A 146 1.53 10.94 -4.95
CA LYS A 146 1.30 11.80 -6.12
C LYS A 146 0.12 11.33 -6.97
N VAL A 147 0.04 10.03 -7.25
CA VAL A 147 -1.09 9.44 -7.99
C VAL A 147 -2.40 9.67 -7.24
N ASN A 148 -2.43 9.42 -5.92
CA ASN A 148 -3.62 9.65 -5.10
C ASN A 148 -4.03 11.12 -5.06
N MET A 149 -3.07 12.05 -4.99
CA MET A 149 -3.34 13.48 -5.07
C MET A 149 -3.92 13.87 -6.44
N GLU A 150 -3.39 13.31 -7.52
CA GLU A 150 -3.91 13.57 -8.85
C GLU A 150 -5.31 12.99 -9.05
N ILE A 151 -5.56 11.76 -8.58
CA ILE A 151 -6.90 11.16 -8.53
C ILE A 151 -7.84 12.05 -7.73
N ALA A 152 -7.47 12.46 -6.51
CA ALA A 152 -8.29 13.34 -5.67
C ALA A 152 -8.61 14.68 -6.36
N SER A 153 -7.64 15.25 -7.09
CA SER A 153 -7.84 16.46 -7.88
C SER A 153 -8.86 16.23 -9.00
N ARG A 154 -8.72 15.15 -9.78
CA ARG A 154 -9.66 14.78 -10.85
C ARG A 154 -11.05 14.43 -10.31
N THR A 155 -11.14 13.71 -9.20
CA THR A 155 -12.40 13.38 -8.52
C THR A 155 -13.11 14.62 -7.99
N LYS A 156 -12.39 15.68 -7.58
CA LYS A 156 -12.99 16.95 -7.19
C LYS A 156 -13.69 17.64 -8.36
N GLU A 157 -13.09 17.58 -9.55
CA GLU A 157 -13.69 18.10 -10.78
C GLU A 157 -14.90 17.26 -11.18
N ASP A 158 -14.79 15.94 -11.18
CA ASP A 158 -15.89 15.00 -11.45
C ASP A 158 -17.07 15.20 -10.48
N SER A 159 -16.78 15.41 -9.19
CA SER A 159 -17.79 15.74 -8.18
C SER A 159 -18.54 17.05 -8.47
N THR A 160 -17.91 17.99 -9.20
CA THR A 160 -18.56 19.23 -9.62
C THR A 160 -19.51 18.99 -10.79
N GLN A 161 -19.12 18.12 -11.73
CA GLN A 161 -20.00 17.67 -12.82
C GLN A 161 -21.21 16.89 -12.27
N MET A 162 -20.99 16.00 -11.29
CA MET A 162 -22.05 15.27 -10.61
C MET A 162 -23.08 16.19 -9.95
N LYS A 163 -22.62 17.30 -9.34
CA LYS A 163 -23.52 18.31 -8.77
C LYS A 163 -24.38 18.98 -9.84
N SER A 164 -23.82 19.29 -11.01
CA SER A 164 -24.56 19.93 -12.10
C SER A 164 -25.70 19.05 -12.62
N ILE A 165 -25.46 17.74 -12.81
CA ILE A 165 -26.50 16.79 -13.24
C ILE A 165 -27.61 16.69 -12.19
N ALA A 166 -27.25 16.60 -10.91
CA ALA A 166 -28.22 16.55 -9.81
C ALA A 166 -29.07 17.84 -9.70
N LEU A 167 -28.49 19.00 -10.00
CA LEU A 167 -29.25 20.26 -10.05
C LEU A 167 -30.29 20.23 -11.18
N LEU A 168 -29.92 19.68 -12.34
CA LEU A 168 -30.82 19.57 -13.49
C LEU A 168 -32.03 18.68 -13.16
N THR A 169 -31.82 17.53 -12.52
CA THR A 169 -32.91 16.65 -12.09
C THR A 169 -33.79 17.28 -11.01
N MET A 170 -33.20 17.99 -10.05
CA MET A 170 -33.95 18.72 -9.03
C MET A 170 -34.89 19.79 -9.60
N VAL A 171 -34.51 20.44 -10.71
CA VAL A 171 -35.36 21.42 -11.39
C VAL A 171 -36.40 20.76 -12.29
N PHE A 172 -36.04 19.69 -13.00
CA PHE A 172 -36.99 19.03 -13.91
C PHE A 172 -38.05 18.22 -13.19
N LEU A 173 -37.73 17.58 -12.07
CA LEU A 173 -38.69 16.74 -11.33
C LEU A 173 -39.99 17.46 -10.93
N PRO A 174 -39.97 18.68 -10.34
CA PRO A 174 -41.20 19.43 -10.08
C PRO A 174 -41.87 19.93 -11.36
N ALA A 175 -41.11 20.33 -12.39
CA ALA A 175 -41.67 20.76 -13.66
C ALA A 175 -42.41 19.62 -14.39
N THR A 176 -41.85 18.40 -14.38
CA THR A 176 -42.47 17.20 -14.95
C THR A 176 -43.74 16.82 -14.17
N PHE A 177 -43.73 16.91 -12.84
CA PHE A 177 -44.94 16.69 -12.04
C PHE A 177 -46.07 17.64 -12.43
N LEU A 178 -45.76 18.93 -12.62
CA LEU A 178 -46.74 19.91 -13.11
C LEU A 178 -47.26 19.52 -14.51
N ALA A 179 -46.37 19.17 -15.44
CA ALA A 179 -46.76 18.76 -16.78
C ALA A 179 -47.70 17.54 -16.78
N THR A 180 -47.45 16.54 -15.94
CA THR A 180 -48.31 15.35 -15.81
C THR A 180 -49.67 15.70 -15.20
N VAL A 181 -49.71 16.51 -14.15
CA VAL A 181 -50.97 16.94 -13.51
C VAL A 181 -51.81 17.76 -14.48
N PHE A 182 -51.21 18.69 -15.22
CA PHE A 182 -51.90 19.42 -16.28
C PHE A 182 -52.37 18.49 -17.41
N SER A 183 -51.55 17.52 -17.83
CA SER A 183 -51.89 16.57 -18.90
C SER A 183 -53.04 15.62 -18.54
N MET A 184 -53.16 15.20 -17.28
CA MET A 184 -54.26 14.33 -16.84
C MET A 184 -55.54 15.11 -16.54
N SER A 185 -55.42 16.36 -16.07
CA SER A 185 -56.57 17.13 -15.58
C SER A 185 -57.23 18.03 -16.64
N PHE A 186 -56.55 18.40 -17.73
CA PHE A 186 -57.10 19.30 -18.74
C PHE A 186 -57.98 18.62 -19.80
N PHE A 187 -57.92 17.28 -19.96
CA PHE A 187 -58.64 16.57 -21.03
C PHE A 187 -59.83 15.76 -20.54
N ASN A 188 -60.76 16.37 -19.81
CA ASN A 188 -62.10 15.80 -19.70
C ASN A 188 -63.09 16.61 -20.55
N TRP A 189 -63.06 16.36 -21.87
CA TRP A 189 -64.18 16.71 -22.76
C TRP A 189 -65.31 15.72 -22.45
N GLN A 190 -66.21 16.05 -21.52
CA GLN A 190 -67.50 15.38 -21.41
C GLN A 190 -68.53 16.24 -22.16
N PRO A 191 -68.79 15.97 -23.46
CA PRO A 191 -69.89 16.61 -24.17
C PRO A 191 -71.17 15.88 -23.79
N ASP A 192 -71.77 16.21 -22.65
CA ASP A 192 -73.14 15.76 -22.39
C ASP A 192 -74.14 16.89 -22.64
N SER A 193 -74.71 16.79 -23.85
CA SER A 193 -75.99 17.32 -24.32
C SER A 193 -76.16 18.83 -24.48
N GLU A 194 -76.25 19.23 -25.76
CA GLU A 194 -76.96 20.40 -26.28
C GLU A 194 -76.58 21.79 -25.75
N LYS A 195 -75.31 22.18 -25.92
CA LYS A 195 -74.87 23.50 -26.41
C LYS A 195 -73.35 23.53 -26.41
N GLY A 196 -72.76 23.85 -27.55
CA GLY A 196 -71.32 23.83 -27.78
C GLY A 196 -70.59 24.97 -27.08
N GLU A 197 -70.50 24.92 -25.76
CA GLU A 197 -69.60 25.79 -25.00
C GLU A 197 -68.63 24.90 -24.24
N ALA A 198 -67.35 24.99 -24.61
CA ALA A 198 -66.26 24.34 -23.90
C ALA A 198 -66.16 24.96 -22.51
N GLU A 199 -66.85 24.39 -21.52
CA GLU A 199 -66.78 24.86 -20.14
C GLU A 199 -65.44 24.46 -19.51
N VAL A 200 -64.48 25.36 -19.63
CA VAL A 200 -63.26 25.35 -18.84
C VAL A 200 -63.66 25.49 -17.37
N SER A 201 -63.58 24.40 -16.59
CA SER A 201 -64.08 24.39 -15.21
C SER A 201 -63.44 25.53 -14.37
N PRO A 202 -64.22 26.43 -13.73
CA PRO A 202 -63.72 27.60 -12.98
C PRO A 202 -62.83 27.30 -11.77
N LYS A 203 -62.62 26.02 -11.41
CA LYS A 203 -61.80 25.59 -10.26
C LYS A 203 -60.32 25.41 -10.58
N ILE A 204 -59.89 25.71 -11.81
CA ILE A 204 -58.51 25.54 -12.29
C ILE A 204 -57.48 26.32 -11.46
N TRP A 205 -57.91 27.45 -10.88
CA TRP A 205 -57.03 28.30 -10.06
C TRP A 205 -56.58 27.61 -8.77
N ILE A 206 -57.40 26.75 -8.16
CA ILE A 206 -57.02 26.00 -6.96
C ILE A 206 -55.82 25.06 -7.24
N TYR A 207 -55.79 24.49 -8.45
CA TYR A 207 -54.70 23.61 -8.90
C TYR A 207 -53.43 24.40 -9.18
N ALA A 208 -53.55 25.57 -9.80
CA ALA A 208 -52.41 26.48 -10.00
C ALA A 208 -51.79 26.93 -8.66
N VAL A 209 -52.61 27.16 -7.63
CA VAL A 209 -52.15 27.49 -6.28
C VAL A 209 -51.43 26.32 -5.62
N ILE A 210 -51.99 25.10 -5.67
CA ILE A 210 -51.36 23.90 -5.09
C ILE A 210 -50.03 23.59 -5.80
N ALA A 211 -50.00 23.68 -7.12
CA ALA A 211 -48.80 23.57 -7.94
C ALA A 211 -47.70 24.58 -7.52
N GLY A 212 -48.09 25.83 -7.30
CA GLY A 212 -47.19 26.88 -6.82
C GLY A 212 -46.63 26.58 -5.43
N ILE A 213 -47.47 26.11 -4.50
CA ILE A 213 -47.05 25.73 -3.13
C ILE A 213 -46.05 24.58 -3.15
N VAL A 214 -46.32 23.53 -3.93
CA VAL A 214 -45.40 22.38 -4.05
C VAL A 214 -44.05 22.82 -4.63
N THR A 215 -44.06 23.67 -5.65
CA THR A 215 -42.83 24.22 -6.24
C THR A 215 -42.03 25.05 -5.23
N LEU A 216 -42.71 25.93 -4.49
CA LEU A 216 -42.08 26.76 -3.45
C LEU A 216 -41.49 25.89 -2.32
N MET A 217 -42.20 24.83 -1.92
CA MET A 217 -41.73 23.87 -0.91
C MET A 217 -40.47 23.13 -1.38
N THR A 218 -40.39 22.73 -2.64
CA THR A 218 -39.18 22.10 -3.20
C THR A 218 -37.98 23.04 -3.17
N PHE A 219 -38.16 24.31 -3.58
CA PHE A 219 -37.08 25.31 -3.52
C PHE A 219 -36.67 25.66 -2.09
N LEU A 220 -37.63 25.80 -1.16
CA LEU A 220 -37.38 26.06 0.26
C LEU A 220 -36.62 24.90 0.91
N ALA A 221 -37.04 23.66 0.67
CA ALA A 221 -36.35 22.47 1.17
C ALA A 221 -34.91 22.39 0.63
N TRP A 222 -34.71 22.72 -0.64
CA TRP A 222 -33.38 22.75 -1.25
C TRP A 222 -32.49 23.86 -0.65
N TYR A 223 -33.01 25.07 -0.50
CA TYR A 223 -32.29 26.19 0.12
C TYR A 223 -31.90 25.89 1.57
N TRP A 224 -32.82 25.30 2.35
CA TRP A 224 -32.56 24.84 3.70
C TRP A 224 -31.52 23.71 3.74
N PHE A 225 -31.59 22.75 2.84
CA PHE A 225 -30.63 21.65 2.75
C PHE A 225 -29.21 22.15 2.44
N ILE A 226 -29.07 23.07 1.46
CA ILE A 226 -27.77 23.67 1.13
C ILE A 226 -27.22 24.47 2.31
N LYS A 227 -28.01 25.38 2.89
CA LYS A 227 -27.60 26.22 4.02
C LYS A 227 -27.27 25.39 5.26
N GLY A 228 -28.03 24.34 5.52
CA GLY A 228 -27.77 23.36 6.56
C GLY A 228 -26.42 22.69 6.38
N ARG A 229 -26.09 22.19 5.18
CA ARG A 229 -24.80 21.51 4.94
C ARG A 229 -23.57 22.39 5.22
N HIS A 230 -23.67 23.71 5.08
CA HIS A 230 -22.61 24.62 5.48
C HIS A 230 -22.49 24.75 7.00
N ALA A 231 -23.61 24.83 7.73
CA ALA A 231 -23.63 24.90 9.19
C ALA A 231 -23.21 23.58 9.88
N TRP A 232 -23.54 22.43 9.29
CA TRP A 232 -23.14 21.11 9.80
C TRP A 232 -21.62 20.89 9.74
N ARG A 233 -20.94 21.38 8.68
CA ARG A 233 -19.47 21.29 8.57
C ARG A 233 -18.75 22.19 9.57
N ALA A 234 -19.28 23.39 9.82
CA ALA A 234 -18.72 24.31 10.81
C ALA A 234 -18.81 23.75 12.25
N ARG A 235 -19.87 22.99 12.57
CA ARG A 235 -20.01 22.34 13.88
C ARG A 235 -19.05 21.16 14.07
N GLN A 236 -18.63 20.48 13.00
CA GLN A 236 -17.68 19.37 13.10
C GLN A 236 -16.25 19.86 13.42
N GLN A 237 -15.81 20.96 12.81
CA GLN A 237 -14.49 21.55 13.08
C GLN A 237 -14.37 22.04 14.54
N LEU A 238 -15.43 22.63 15.08
CA LEU A 238 -15.50 23.04 16.49
C LEU A 238 -15.50 21.84 17.45
N GLY A 239 -15.99 20.67 17.00
CA GLY A 239 -15.93 19.42 17.76
C GLY A 239 -14.52 18.85 17.84
N GLU A 240 -13.82 18.77 16.70
CA GLU A 240 -12.44 18.28 16.63
C GLU A 240 -11.44 19.19 17.38
N GLU A 241 -11.58 20.51 17.27
CA GLU A 241 -10.74 21.44 18.04
C GLU A 241 -10.99 21.35 19.56
N ASN A 242 -12.25 21.15 19.98
CA ASN A 242 -12.56 20.94 21.39
C ASN A 242 -11.97 19.62 21.91
N GLU A 243 -12.05 18.50 21.17
CA GLU A 243 -11.40 17.26 21.58
C GLU A 243 -9.88 17.42 21.69
N LEU A 244 -9.22 18.02 20.70
CA LEU A 244 -7.77 18.26 20.73
C LEU A 244 -7.33 19.20 21.87
N SER A 245 -8.21 20.08 22.35
CA SER A 245 -7.95 20.94 23.51
C SER A 245 -7.99 20.18 24.84
N VAL A 246 -8.82 19.13 24.94
CA VAL A 246 -8.96 18.28 26.14
C VAL A 246 -7.74 17.37 26.30
N TYR A 247 -7.12 16.92 25.20
CA TYR A 247 -5.90 16.09 25.23
C TYR A 247 -4.59 16.88 25.41
N ARG A 248 -4.65 18.22 25.50
CA ARG A 248 -3.48 19.10 25.65
C ARG A 248 -3.23 19.56 27.11
N VAL A 249 -3.84 18.90 28.09
CA VAL A 249 -3.65 19.14 29.53
C VAL A 249 -2.80 18.00 30.11
#